data_AF-A0A935W372-F1
#
_entry.id   AF-A0A935W372-F1
#
_cell.length_a   1.000
_cell.length_b   1.000
_cell.length_c   1.000
_cell.angle_alpha   90.00
_cell.angle_beta   90.00
_cell.angle_gamma   90.00
#
_symmetry.space_group_name_H-M   'P 1'
#
loop_
_entity.id
_entity.type
_entity.pdbx_description
1 polymer ?
#
loop_
_entity_poly.entity_id
_entity_poly.type
_entity_poly.pdbx_seq_one_letter_code
_entity_poly.pdbx_strand_id
1 'polypeptide(L)'
;MTTLELRLNLPDRLAQEAEQMGLLEPDSLRSLLREAVRNRRLMQLAEARKRVAAAGIPPLDLDEIQAEVDTYRAKRLHQAPS
;
A
#
# COMPACT_ATOMS: atom_id res chain seq x y z
N MET A 1 13.34 -2.15 -15.35
CA MET A 1 11.99 -1.77 -15.87
C MET A 1 11.30 -3.05 -16.29
N THR A 2 10.02 -3.20 -15.99
CA THR A 2 9.23 -4.36 -16.43
C THR A 2 8.26 -3.89 -17.51
N THR A 3 8.16 -4.65 -18.60
CA THR A 3 7.20 -4.41 -19.69
C THR A 3 6.07 -5.43 -19.56
N LEU A 4 4.84 -4.99 -19.73
CA LEU A 4 3.64 -5.82 -19.65
C LEU A 4 2.78 -5.54 -20.87
N GLU A 5 2.19 -6.59 -21.45
CA GLU A 5 1.15 -6.46 -22.47
C GLU A 5 -0.22 -6.50 -21.79
N LEU A 6 -1.09 -5.55 -22.13
CA LEU A 6 -2.41 -5.39 -21.53
C LEU A 6 -3.46 -5.39 -22.65
N ARG A 7 -4.47 -6.24 -22.52
CA ARG A 7 -5.67 -6.19 -23.37
C ARG A 7 -6.81 -5.59 -22.57
N LEU A 8 -7.38 -4.50 -23.09
CA LEU A 8 -8.53 -3.82 -22.50
C LEU A 8 -9.76 -4.05 -23.35
N ASN A 9 -10.92 -4.18 -22.71
CA ASN A 9 -12.21 -4.14 -23.38
C ASN A 9 -12.92 -2.86 -22.91
N LEU A 10 -13.10 -1.93 -23.82
CA LEU A 10 -13.69 -0.62 -23.56
C LEU A 10 -14.85 -0.40 -24.54
N PRO A 11 -15.91 0.32 -24.14
CA PRO A 11 -16.90 0.80 -25.09
C PRO A 11 -16.23 1.65 -26.18
N ASP A 12 -16.61 1.46 -27.45
CA ASP A 12 -15.95 2.12 -28.59
C ASP A 12 -15.83 3.64 -28.42
N ARG A 13 -16.91 4.29 -27.95
CA ARG A 13 -16.89 5.74 -27.70
C ARG A 13 -15.84 6.15 -26.67
N LEU A 14 -15.71 5.38 -25.59
CA LEU A 14 -14.73 5.66 -24.54
C LEU A 14 -13.31 5.40 -25.04
N ALA A 15 -13.11 4.35 -25.85
CA ALA A 15 -11.80 4.05 -26.45
C ALA A 15 -11.35 5.21 -27.36
N GLN A 16 -12.23 5.68 -28.24
CA GLN A 16 -11.94 6.79 -29.15
C GLN A 16 -11.67 8.09 -28.41
N GLU A 17 -12.46 8.42 -27.39
CA GLU A 17 -12.26 9.64 -26.58
C GLU A 17 -10.94 9.57 -25.81
N ALA A 18 -10.65 8.43 -25.16
CA ALA A 18 -9.41 8.23 -24.43
C ALA A 18 -8.17 8.28 -25.34
N GLU A 19 -8.27 7.73 -26.56
CA GLU A 19 -7.22 7.80 -27.57
C GLU A 19 -6.98 9.24 -28.04
N GLN A 20 -8.05 9.98 -28.38
CA GLN A 20 -7.96 11.40 -28.80
C GLN A 20 -7.36 12.29 -27.71
N MET A 21 -7.58 11.95 -26.45
CA MET A 21 -7.00 12.64 -25.30
C MET A 21 -5.59 12.16 -24.94
N GLY A 22 -5.04 11.17 -25.66
CA GLY A 22 -3.73 10.57 -25.37
C GLY A 22 -3.66 9.80 -24.05
N LEU A 23 -4.81 9.40 -23.49
CA LEU A 23 -4.88 8.66 -22.22
C LEU A 23 -4.43 7.20 -22.38
N LEU A 24 -4.45 6.67 -23.60
CA LEU A 24 -3.99 5.32 -23.92
C LEU A 24 -2.48 5.26 -24.25
N GLU A 25 -1.80 6.40 -24.27
CA GLU A 25 -0.35 6.45 -24.47
C GLU A 25 0.40 5.82 -23.28
N PRO A 26 1.55 5.16 -23.52
CA PRO A 26 2.29 4.44 -22.47
C PRO A 26 2.59 5.27 -21.22
N ASP A 27 2.93 6.55 -21.36
CA ASP A 27 3.28 7.42 -20.23
C ASP A 27 2.06 7.92 -19.46
N SER A 28 0.93 8.15 -20.15
CA SER A 28 -0.36 8.45 -19.54
C SER A 28 -0.85 7.25 -18.71
N LEU A 29 -0.83 6.05 -19.28
CA LEU A 29 -1.19 4.81 -18.58
C LEU A 29 -0.26 4.54 -17.40
N ARG A 30 1.04 4.79 -17.54
CA ARG A 30 2.01 4.65 -16.44
C ARG A 30 1.70 5.60 -15.28
N SER A 31 1.32 6.84 -15.60
CA SER A 31 0.94 7.86 -14.61
C SER A 31 -0.36 7.47 -13.90
N LEU A 32 -1.37 7.06 -14.66
CA LEU A 32 -2.65 6.58 -14.15
C LEU A 32 -2.46 5.39 -13.19
N LEU A 33 -1.65 4.39 -13.58
CA LEU A 33 -1.36 3.23 -12.73
C LEU A 33 -0.63 3.61 -11.46
N ARG A 34 0.35 4.52 -11.54
CA ARG A 34 1.09 5.01 -10.36
C ARG A 34 0.15 5.68 -9.36
N GLU A 35 -0.72 6.54 -9.86
CA GLU A 35 -1.70 7.24 -9.02
C GLU A 35 -2.71 6.27 -8.41
N ALA A 36 -3.24 5.34 -9.19
CA ALA A 36 -4.16 4.31 -8.69
C ALA A 36 -3.52 3.45 -7.57
N VAL A 37 -2.25 3.06 -7.72
CA VAL A 37 -1.51 2.33 -6.68
C VAL A 37 -1.33 3.19 -5.43
N ARG A 38 -0.95 4.46 -5.58
CA ARG A 38 -0.79 5.40 -4.45
C ARG A 38 -2.10 5.54 -3.68
N ASN A 39 -3.21 5.76 -4.37
CA ASN A 39 -4.51 5.96 -3.75
C ASN A 39 -4.97 4.71 -2.99
N ARG A 40 -4.78 3.50 -3.56
CA ARG A 40 -5.08 2.24 -2.86
C ARG A 40 -4.25 2.07 -1.59
N ARG A 41 -2.96 2.43 -1.61
CA ARG A 41 -2.11 2.39 -0.40
C ARG A 41 -2.59 3.35 0.67
N LEU A 42 -3.01 4.57 0.29
CA LEU A 42 -3.57 5.54 1.23
C LEU A 42 -4.88 5.05 1.85
N MET A 43 -5.76 4.44 1.05
CA MET A 43 -6.99 3.83 1.55
C MET A 43 -6.70 2.70 2.54
N GLN A 44 -5.75 1.81 2.21
CA GLN A 44 -5.35 0.73 3.12
C GLN A 44 -4.81 1.25 4.45
N LEU A 45 -3.99 2.31 4.42
CA LEU A 45 -3.48 2.97 5.62
C LEU A 45 -4.61 3.59 6.43
N ALA A 46 -5.56 4.28 5.78
CA ALA A 46 -6.70 4.89 6.45
C ALA A 46 -7.57 3.82 7.15
N GLU A 47 -7.83 2.69 6.49
CA GLU A 47 -8.57 1.57 7.07
C GLU A 47 -7.81 0.92 8.23
N ALA A 48 -6.49 0.78 8.14
CA ALA A 48 -5.68 0.29 9.25
C ALA A 48 -5.78 1.23 10.47
N ARG A 49 -5.71 2.55 10.25
CA ARG A 49 -5.86 3.55 11.32
C ARG A 49 -7.23 3.50 11.98
N LYS A 50 -8.30 3.31 11.19
CA LYS A 50 -9.65 3.12 11.74
C LYS A 50 -9.74 1.89 12.64
N ARG A 51 -9.15 0.76 12.23
CA ARG A 51 -9.13 -0.46 13.06
C ARG A 51 -8.37 -0.27 14.37
N VAL A 52 -7.21 0.39 14.33
CA VAL A 52 -6.42 0.69 15.54
C VAL A 52 -7.22 1.59 16.49
N ALA A 53 -7.83 2.66 15.97
CA ALA A 53 -8.65 3.55 16.79
C ALA A 53 -9.87 2.84 17.39
N ALA A 54 -10.55 2.00 16.60
CA ALA A 54 -11.72 1.24 17.04
C ALA A 54 -11.40 0.17 18.10
N ALA A 55 -10.16 -0.31 18.15
CA ALA A 55 -9.74 -1.25 19.19
C ALA A 55 -9.74 -0.62 20.59
N GLY A 56 -9.75 0.72 20.69
CA GLY A 56 -9.83 1.43 21.97
C GLY A 56 -8.64 1.15 22.91
N ILE A 57 -7.54 0.63 22.36
CA ILE A 57 -6.35 0.30 23.12
C ILE A 57 -5.65 1.61 23.48
N PRO A 58 -5.47 1.93 24.77
CA PRO A 58 -4.73 3.12 25.15
C PRO A 58 -3.28 3.03 24.63
N PRO A 59 -2.67 4.14 24.22
CA PRO A 59 -1.26 4.13 23.86
C PRO A 59 -0.43 3.72 25.09
N LEU A 60 0.48 2.77 24.90
CA LEU A 60 1.51 2.43 25.87
C LEU A 60 2.48 3.60 26.01
N ASP A 61 3.04 3.77 27.20
CA ASP A 61 4.14 4.71 27.40
C ASP A 61 5.44 4.19 26.73
N LEU A 62 6.34 5.10 26.37
CA LEU A 62 7.58 4.74 25.67
C LEU A 62 8.44 3.78 26.51
N ASP A 63 8.47 3.95 27.84
CA ASP A 63 9.22 3.08 28.74
C ASP A 63 8.63 1.66 28.78
N GLU A 64 7.29 1.55 28.76
CA GLU A 64 6.59 0.26 28.70
C GLU A 64 6.86 -0.46 27.37
N ILE A 65 6.82 0.28 26.25
CA ILE A 65 7.17 -0.26 24.93
C ILE A 65 8.62 -0.76 24.91
N GLN A 66 9.54 0.02 25.47
CA GLN A 66 10.96 -0.31 25.48
C GLN A 66 11.23 -1.58 26.30
N ALA A 67 10.60 -1.73 27.47
CA ALA A 67 10.71 -2.93 28.29
C ALA A 67 10.18 -4.19 27.57
N GLU A 68 9.07 -4.07 26.82
CA GLU A 68 8.53 -5.18 26.02
C GLU A 68 9.48 -5.58 24.89
N VAL A 69 10.02 -4.60 24.15
CA VAL A 69 10.98 -4.82 23.05
C VAL A 69 12.25 -5.51 23.56
N ASP A 70 12.80 -5.07 24.69
CA ASP A 70 14.01 -5.66 25.27
C ASP A 70 13.78 -7.10 25.72
N THR A 71 12.62 -7.36 26.33
CA THR A 71 12.20 -8.72 26.70
C THR A 71 12.09 -9.63 25.46
N TYR A 72 11.47 -9.14 24.38
CA TYR A 72 11.34 -9.90 23.14
C TYR A 72 12.70 -10.16 22.48
N ARG A 73 13.59 -9.16 22.44
CA ARG A 73 14.94 -9.30 21.89
C ARG A 73 15.80 -10.27 22.69
N ALA A 74 15.75 -10.21 24.02
CA ALA A 74 16.44 -11.14 24.90
C ALA A 74 15.96 -12.59 24.66
N LYS A 75 14.65 -12.81 24.51
CA LYS A 75 14.09 -14.13 24.17
C LYS A 75 14.56 -14.63 22.80
N ARG A 76 14.60 -13.76 21.78
CA ARG A 76 15.14 -14.10 20.45
C ARG A 76 16.61 -14.48 20.49
N LEU A 77 17.44 -13.79 21.28
CA LEU A 77 18.85 -14.11 21.44
C LEU A 77 19.07 -15.46 22.14
N HIS A 78 18.21 -15.83 23.09
CA HIS A 78 18.25 -17.13 23.75
C HIS A 78 17.74 -18.29 22.87
N GLN A 79 17.07 -18.00 21.75
CA GLN A 79 16.49 -19.01 20.85
C GLN A 79 17.25 -19.18 19.52
N ALA A 80 18.33 -18.42 19.30
CA ALA A 80 19.20 -18.66 18.14
C ALA A 80 20.03 -19.94 18.37
N PRO A 81 19.97 -20.95 17.49
CA PRO A 81 20.84 -22.13 17.61
C PRO A 81 22.30 -21.71 17.38
N SER A 82 23.19 -22.29 18.20
CA SER A 82 24.66 -22.17 18.07
C SER A 82 25.19 -22.76 16.77
#